data_AF-A0A518FWJ3-F1
#
_entry.id   AF-A0A518FWJ3-F1
#
_cell.length_a   1.000
_cell.length_b   1.000
_cell.length_c   1.000
_cell.angle_alpha   90.00
_cell.angle_beta   90.00
_cell.angle_gamma   90.00
#
_symmetry.space_group_name_H-M   'P 1'
#
loop_
_entity.id
_entity.type
_entity.pdbx_description
1 polymer ?
#
loop_
_entity_poly.entity_id
_entity_poly.type
_entity_poly.pdbx_seq_one_letter_code
_entity_poly.pdbx_strand_id
1 'polypeptide(L)'
;MLFSGKQYLYTKPGERKELSCPICGTKCNVQRNCYGPTCFAEAVGGLGHLHDCFTCPHRDEDWHHYASQLIAQKRDCASRRVRELIDLDLQETLETHSVP
;
A
#
# COMPACT_ATOMS: atom_id res chain seq x y z
N MET A 1 9.08 6.88 0.98
CA MET A 1 8.22 5.83 0.39
C MET A 1 7.16 6.51 -0.47
N LEU A 2 7.15 6.21 -1.77
CA LEU A 2 6.19 6.78 -2.73
C LEU A 2 4.94 5.90 -2.70
N PHE A 3 3.83 6.45 -2.22
CA PHE A 3 2.53 5.77 -2.20
C PHE A 3 1.90 5.90 -3.60
N SER A 4 2.42 5.15 -4.57
CA SER A 4 1.75 4.95 -5.86
C SER A 4 0.78 3.77 -5.70
N GLY A 5 -0.46 3.95 -6.16
CA GLY A 5 -1.66 3.13 -5.86
C GLY A 5 -1.67 1.65 -6.27
N LYS A 6 -0.50 1.01 -6.39
CA LYS A 6 -0.35 -0.44 -6.52
C LYS A 6 0.62 -0.90 -5.43
N GLN A 7 0.13 -1.00 -4.21
CA GLN A 7 0.96 -1.20 -3.02
C GLN A 7 1.39 -2.66 -2.89
N TYR A 8 2.40 -3.04 -3.66
CA TYR A 8 3.17 -4.26 -3.42
C TYR A 8 4.25 -3.92 -2.40
N LEU A 9 4.21 -4.60 -1.24
CA LEU A 9 5.29 -4.53 -0.27
C LEU A 9 6.22 -5.70 -0.55
N TYR A 10 7.49 -5.41 -0.78
CA TYR A 10 8.51 -6.43 -1.02
C TYR A 10 9.42 -6.54 0.19
N THR A 11 9.73 -7.76 0.62
CA THR A 11 10.76 -8.02 1.64
C THR A 11 11.73 -9.08 1.15
N LYS A 12 12.86 -9.23 1.86
CA LYS A 12 13.74 -10.39 1.58
C LYS A 12 12.97 -11.69 1.85
N PRO A 13 13.33 -12.78 1.16
CA PRO A 13 12.71 -14.08 1.40
C PRO A 13 12.79 -14.49 2.88
N GLY A 14 11.64 -14.77 3.48
CA GLY A 14 11.52 -15.21 4.88
C GLY A 14 11.72 -14.12 5.93
N GLU A 15 11.94 -12.86 5.57
CA GLU A 15 12.23 -11.78 6.52
C GLU A 15 11.02 -11.43 7.40
N ARG A 16 9.82 -11.38 6.80
CA ARG A 16 8.56 -11.07 7.50
C ARG A 16 7.58 -12.22 7.36
N LYS A 17 7.03 -12.71 8.47
CA LYS A 17 5.97 -13.75 8.42
C LYS A 17 4.64 -13.19 7.93
N GLU A 18 4.33 -11.96 8.34
CA GLU A 18 3.09 -11.27 8.00
C GLU A 18 3.33 -9.76 7.94
N LEU A 19 2.50 -9.08 7.16
CA LEU A 19 2.44 -7.63 7.06
C LEU A 19 0.98 -7.20 6.98
N SER A 20 0.68 -6.06 7.58
CA SER A 20 -0.60 -5.37 7.43
C SER A 20 -0.49 -4.29 6.36
N CYS A 21 -1.60 -4.05 5.66
CA CYS A 21 -1.69 -2.97 4.71
C CYS A 21 -1.54 -1.62 5.44
N PRO A 22 -0.67 -0.71 5.00
CA PRO A 22 -0.50 0.60 5.63
C PRO A 22 -1.66 1.58 5.32
N ILE A 23 -2.61 1.19 4.47
CA ILE A 23 -3.80 2.00 4.13
C ILE A 23 -4.97 1.58 5.03
N CYS A 24 -5.39 0.31 4.97
CA CYS A 24 -6.58 -0.17 5.66
C CYS A 24 -6.30 -1.02 6.91
N GLY A 25 -5.04 -1.37 7.19
CA GLY A 25 -4.67 -2.22 8.33
C GLY A 25 -4.92 -3.72 8.14
N THR A 26 -5.67 -4.12 7.11
CA THR A 26 -5.96 -5.53 6.80
C THR A 26 -4.69 -6.34 6.56
N LYS A 27 -4.68 -7.61 6.99
CA LYS A 27 -3.58 -8.54 6.76
C LYS A 27 -3.36 -8.75 5.26
N CYS A 28 -2.13 -8.55 4.79
CA CYS A 28 -1.77 -8.77 3.40
C CYS A 28 -1.64 -10.26 3.08
N ASN A 29 -2.04 -10.63 1.86
CA ASN A 29 -1.72 -11.91 1.25
C ASN A 29 -0.23 -11.94 0.89
N VAL A 30 0.47 -13.00 1.30
CA VAL A 30 1.90 -13.18 1.02
C VAL A 30 2.13 -14.22 -0.06
N GLN A 31 2.93 -13.86 -1.05
CA GLN A 31 3.50 -14.77 -2.04
C GLN A 31 5.01 -14.88 -1.76
N ARG A 32 5.48 -16.09 -1.48
CA ARG A 32 6.86 -16.36 -1.05
C ARG A 32 7.76 -16.66 -2.24
N ASN A 33 9.04 -16.30 -2.11
CA ASN A 33 10.10 -16.64 -3.06
C ASN A 33 9.77 -16.26 -4.52
N CYS A 34 9.14 -15.10 -4.71
CA CYS A 34 8.90 -14.52 -6.02
C CYS A 34 10.24 -14.12 -6.64
N TYR A 35 10.52 -14.55 -7.87
CA TYR A 35 11.64 -14.04 -8.65
C TYR A 35 11.15 -12.95 -9.59
N GLY A 36 11.74 -11.76 -9.46
CA GLY A 36 11.41 -10.65 -10.35
C GLY A 36 11.99 -9.32 -9.89
N PRO A 37 11.76 -8.25 -10.66
CA PRO A 37 12.12 -6.90 -10.26
C PRO A 37 11.19 -6.40 -9.15
N THR A 38 11.75 -5.74 -8.15
CA THR A 38 11.00 -5.06 -7.07
C THR A 38 10.83 -3.56 -7.32
N CYS A 39 11.59 -3.00 -8.28
CA CYS A 39 11.49 -1.61 -8.68
C CYS A 39 11.54 -1.41 -10.20
N PHE A 40 11.15 -0.21 -10.65
CA PHE A 40 11.12 0.13 -12.07
C PHE A 40 12.51 0.02 -12.73
N ALA A 41 13.57 0.43 -12.03
CA ALA A 41 14.94 0.37 -12.55
C ALA A 41 15.39 -1.08 -12.81
N GLU A 42 15.07 -2.01 -11.91
CA GLU A 42 15.34 -3.44 -12.10
C GLU A 42 14.54 -4.00 -13.28
N ALA A 43 13.25 -3.64 -13.39
CA ALA A 43 12.39 -4.12 -14.46
C ALA A 43 12.90 -3.70 -15.85
N VAL A 44 13.28 -2.42 -16.01
CA VAL A 44 13.85 -1.91 -17.26
C VAL A 44 15.23 -2.50 -17.54
N GLY A 45 16.03 -2.73 -16.48
CA GLY A 45 17.35 -3.34 -16.60
C GLY A 45 17.35 -4.86 -16.80
N GLY A 46 16.18 -5.53 -16.81
CA GLY A 46 16.09 -6.99 -16.86
C GLY A 46 16.70 -7.69 -15.64
N LEU A 47 16.85 -6.96 -14.53
CA LEU A 47 17.38 -7.47 -13.27
C LEU A 47 16.21 -7.97 -12.40
N GLY A 48 16.51 -8.90 -11.51
CA GLY A 48 15.56 -9.41 -10.55
C GLY A 48 16.25 -10.22 -9.47
N HIS A 49 15.60 -10.34 -8.33
CA HIS A 49 16.06 -11.18 -7.23
C HIS A 49 14.87 -11.84 -6.54
N LEU A 50 15.17 -12.86 -5.74
CA LEU A 50 14.16 -13.49 -4.90
C LEU A 50 13.68 -12.49 -3.84
N HIS A 51 12.36 -12.41 -3.67
CA HIS A 51 11.70 -11.57 -2.69
C HIS A 51 10.36 -12.19 -2.29
N ASP A 52 9.83 -11.76 -1.16
CA ASP A 52 8.44 -12.04 -0.80
C ASP A 52 7.58 -10.84 -1.17
N CYS A 53 6.44 -11.10 -1.79
CA CYS A 53 5.49 -10.08 -2.24
C CYS A 53 4.26 -10.11 -1.35
N PHE A 54 3.91 -8.96 -0.77
CA PHE A 54 2.72 -8.79 0.06
C PHE A 54 1.74 -7.84 -0.61
N THR A 55 0.50 -8.29 -0.74
CA THR A 55 -0.57 -7.58 -1.44
C THR A 55 -1.80 -7.48 -0.54
N CYS A 56 -2.36 -6.28 -0.42
CA CYS A 56 -3.63 -6.09 0.28
C CYS A 56 -4.77 -6.82 -0.47
N PRO A 57 -5.66 -7.56 0.22
CA PRO A 57 -6.81 -8.20 -0.44
C PRO A 57 -7.76 -7.19 -1.10
N HIS A 58 -7.89 -6.00 -0.53
CA HIS A 58 -8.74 -4.92 -1.04
C HIS A 58 -8.05 -4.05 -2.10
N ARG A 59 -6.87 -4.46 -2.59
CA ARG A 59 -6.03 -3.64 -3.47
C ARG A 59 -6.76 -3.10 -4.68
N ASP A 60 -7.61 -3.91 -5.29
CA ASP A 60 -8.32 -3.60 -6.53
C ASP A 60 -9.72 -3.01 -6.27
N GLU A 61 -10.05 -2.69 -5.01
CA GLU A 61 -11.30 -2.03 -4.65
C GLU A 61 -11.17 -0.50 -4.75
N ASP A 62 -12.19 0.15 -5.30
CA ASP A 62 -12.17 1.59 -5.57
C ASP A 62 -11.98 2.43 -4.31
N TRP A 63 -12.61 2.04 -3.18
CA TRP A 63 -12.45 2.73 -1.91
C TRP A 63 -11.01 2.66 -1.39
N HIS A 64 -10.29 1.56 -1.67
CA HIS A 64 -8.91 1.39 -1.23
C HIS A 64 -7.97 2.25 -2.08
N HIS A 65 -8.26 2.38 -3.38
CA HIS A 65 -7.59 3.35 -4.24
C HIS A 65 -7.88 4.79 -3.83
N TYR A 66 -9.11 5.10 -3.43
CA TYR A 66 -9.51 6.41 -2.94
C TYR A 66 -8.80 6.76 -1.62
N ALA A 67 -8.79 5.84 -0.65
CA ALA A 67 -8.06 6.00 0.61
C ALA A 67 -6.55 6.23 0.38
N SER A 68 -5.94 5.50 -0.57
CA SER A 68 -4.54 5.75 -0.97
C SER A 68 -4.32 7.17 -1.49
N GLN A 69 -5.28 7.73 -2.24
CA GLN A 69 -5.19 9.09 -2.76
C GLN A 69 -5.33 10.13 -1.66
N LEU A 70 -6.25 9.93 -0.70
CA LEU A 70 -6.39 10.81 0.47
C LEU A 70 -5.09 10.86 1.29
N ILE A 71 -4.43 9.71 1.51
CA ILE A 71 -3.12 9.66 2.20
C ILE A 71 -2.06 10.48 1.46
N ALA A 72 -2.00 10.37 0.12
CA ALA A 72 -1.07 11.14 -0.69
C ALA A 72 -1.37 12.64 -0.63
N GLN A 73 -2.64 13.04 -0.77
CA GLN A 73 -3.08 14.43 -0.68
C GLN A 73 -2.80 15.03 0.71
N LYS A 74 -3.06 14.28 1.78
CA LYS A 74 -2.75 14.69 3.17
C LYS A 74 -1.26 14.98 3.34
N ARG A 75 -0.39 14.16 2.74
CA ARG A 75 1.06 14.34 2.80
C ARG A 75 1.52 15.59 2.06
N ASP A 76 0.97 15.85 0.87
CA ASP A 76 1.39 16.94 0.00
C ASP A 76 0.71 18.28 0.35
N CYS A 77 -0.33 18.26 1.19
CA CYS A 77 -1.06 19.45 1.61
C CYS A 77 -0.32 20.26 2.69
N ALA A 78 0.04 21.50 2.37
CA ALA A 78 0.68 22.41 3.33
C ALA A 78 -0.29 22.90 4.43
N SER A 79 -1.57 23.12 4.10
CA SER A 79 -2.56 23.68 5.03
C SER A 79 -2.95 22.67 6.11
N ARG A 80 -2.72 23.01 7.38
CA ARG A 80 -3.09 22.16 8.53
C ARG A 80 -4.58 21.83 8.53
N ARG A 81 -5.44 22.82 8.32
CA ARG A 81 -6.91 22.66 8.38
C ARG A 81 -7.43 21.74 7.28
N VAL A 82 -6.84 21.83 6.09
CA VAL A 82 -7.23 20.96 4.97
C VAL A 82 -6.74 19.54 5.22
N ARG A 83 -5.55 19.35 5.80
CA ARG A 83 -5.08 18.01 6.23
C ARG A 83 -6.01 17.35 7.25
N GLU A 84 -6.59 18.12 8.16
CA GLU A 84 -7.57 17.60 9.13
C GLU A 84 -8.86 17.15 8.44
N LEU A 85 -9.35 17.91 7.46
CA LEU A 85 -10.51 17.50 6.65
C LEU A 85 -10.24 16.23 5.84
N ILE A 86 -9.07 16.16 5.18
CA ILE A 86 -8.67 14.94 4.44
C ILE A 86 -8.57 13.73 5.38
N ASP A 87 -8.13 13.93 6.63
CA ASP A 87 -8.05 12.85 7.61
C ASP A 87 -9.42 12.35 8.04
N LEU A 88 -10.40 13.25 8.17
CA LEU A 88 -11.79 12.87 8.46
C LEU A 88 -12.38 12.05 7.30
N ASP A 89 -12.21 12.50 6.05
CA ASP A 89 -12.68 11.76 4.87
C ASP A 89 -12.02 10.36 4.79
N LEU A 90 -10.73 10.27 5.14
CA LEU A 90 -10.00 9.01 5.18
C LEU A 90 -10.57 8.08 6.26
N GLN A 91 -10.81 8.60 7.47
CA GLN A 91 -11.40 7.82 8.56
C GLN A 91 -12.79 7.32 8.19
N GLU A 92 -13.66 8.16 7.65
CA GLU A 92 -15.00 7.77 7.22
C GLU A 92 -14.97 6.68 6.14
N THR A 93 -14.04 6.80 5.17
CA THR A 93 -13.81 5.78 4.14
C THR A 93 -13.38 4.46 4.76
N LEU A 94 -12.43 4.49 5.70
CA LEU A 94 -11.92 3.27 6.33
C LEU A 94 -12.96 2.63 7.26
N GLU A 95 -13.72 3.42 8.01
CA GLU A 95 -14.77 2.92 8.92
C GLU A 95 -15.89 2.24 8.15
N THR A 96 -16.34 2.84 7.06
CA THR A 96 -17.39 2.29 6.18
C THR A 96 -17.00 0.92 5.61
N HIS A 97 -15.71 0.72 5.34
CA HIS A 97 -15.17 -0.48 4.71
C HIS A 97 -14.40 -1.40 5.68
N SER A 98 -14.31 -1.03 6.95
CA SER A 98 -13.77 -1.88 8.01
C SER A 98 -14.80 -2.97 8.30
N VAL A 99 -14.60 -4.14 7.67
CA VAL A 99 -15.35 -5.35 7.99
C VAL A 99 -14.86 -5.83 9.38
N PRO A 100 -15.76 -6.17 10.32
CA PRO A 100 -15.39 -6.70 11.64
C PRO A 100 -14.60 -8.01 11.60
#